data_AF-A0A7Y2BSY8-F1
#
_entry.id   AF-A0A7Y2BSY8-F1
#
_cell.length_a   1.000
_cell.length_b   1.000
_cell.length_c   1.000
_cell.angle_alpha   90.00
_cell.angle_beta   90.00
_cell.angle_gamma   90.00
#
_symmetry.space_group_name_H-M   'P 1'
#
loop_
_entity.id
_entity.type
_entity.pdbx_description
1 polymer ?
#
loop_
_entity_poly.entity_id
_entity_poly.type
_entity_poly.pdbx_seq_one_letter_code
_entity_poly.pdbx_strand_id
1 'polypeptide(L)'
;MKLSKLSAVALVCVICWTTGFGRADAAEIDWSQYLQSASVVAAIASAVSMVDKCSKKPLLIEELKPSADKRVLVFTCDSTEDEQASGIIHLQRFGNGPWLPDRFDFAG
;
A
#
# COMPACT_ATOMS: atom_id res chain seq x y z
N MET A 1 -51.65 13.13 31.04
CA MET A 1 -51.18 11.79 30.65
C MET A 1 -49.81 11.92 30.00
N LYS A 2 -48.84 11.14 30.51
CA LYS A 2 -47.52 10.80 29.95
C LYS A 2 -46.49 11.92 29.70
N LEU A 3 -45.71 12.20 30.74
CA LEU A 3 -44.25 12.33 30.61
C LEU A 3 -43.69 11.06 29.97
N SER A 4 -42.81 11.17 28.98
CA SER A 4 -41.90 10.08 28.57
C SER A 4 -40.66 10.66 27.87
N LYS A 5 -39.67 11.04 28.68
CA LYS A 5 -38.24 10.74 28.50
C LYS A 5 -37.64 11.02 27.10
N LEU A 6 -37.06 12.22 26.95
CA LEU A 6 -35.89 12.42 26.09
C LEU A 6 -34.74 11.56 26.64
N SER A 7 -34.60 10.36 26.09
CA SER A 7 -33.48 9.46 26.40
C SER A 7 -32.21 10.02 25.76
N ALA A 8 -31.35 10.54 26.63
CA ALA A 8 -29.93 10.69 26.40
C ALA A 8 -29.33 9.32 26.06
N VAL A 9 -28.87 9.13 24.82
CA VAL A 9 -27.74 8.25 24.51
C VAL A 9 -27.04 8.83 23.29
N ALA A 10 -26.16 9.80 23.53
CA ALA A 10 -25.05 10.09 22.63
C ALA A 10 -24.10 8.88 22.67
N LEU A 11 -24.38 7.85 21.85
CA LEU A 11 -23.40 6.80 21.60
C LEU A 11 -22.62 7.20 20.35
N VAL A 12 -21.64 8.07 20.57
CA VAL A 12 -20.50 8.27 19.69
C VAL A 12 -19.70 6.97 19.75
N CYS A 13 -20.16 5.93 19.04
CA CYS A 13 -19.35 4.78 18.70
C CYS A 13 -18.43 5.20 17.57
N VAL A 14 -17.39 5.94 17.96
CA VAL A 14 -16.09 5.96 17.28
C VAL A 14 -15.61 4.52 17.31
N ILE A 15 -16.06 3.75 16.31
CA ILE A 15 -15.39 2.49 15.98
C ILE A 15 -14.11 2.95 15.31
N CYS A 16 -13.05 3.07 16.13
CA CYS A 16 -11.67 3.04 15.70
C CYS A 16 -11.49 1.80 14.83
N TRP A 17 -11.71 1.94 13.53
CA TRP A 17 -11.09 1.06 12.55
C TRP A 17 -9.64 1.52 12.45
N THR A 18 -8.86 1.24 13.50
CA THR A 18 -7.41 1.12 13.36
C THR A 18 -7.19 -0.16 12.56
N THR A 19 -7.39 -0.08 11.24
CA THR A 19 -6.70 -0.99 10.34
C THR A 19 -5.23 -0.74 10.64
N GLY A 20 -4.62 -1.71 11.30
CA GLY A 20 -3.20 -1.68 11.56
C GLY A 20 -2.51 -1.58 10.22
N PHE A 21 -1.98 -0.39 9.92
CA PHE A 21 -0.85 -0.24 9.01
C PHE A 21 0.32 -0.96 9.68
N GLY A 22 0.36 -2.28 9.50
CA GLY A 22 1.52 -3.08 9.82
C GLY A 22 2.62 -2.63 8.87
N ARG A 23 3.58 -1.87 9.38
CA ARG A 23 4.82 -1.56 8.66
C ARG A 23 5.51 -2.89 8.34
N ALA A 24 5.36 -3.37 7.11
CA ALA A 24 6.17 -4.46 6.60
C ALA A 24 7.48 -3.85 6.09
N ASP A 25 8.61 -4.23 6.68
CA ASP A 25 9.91 -3.96 6.07
C ASP A 25 9.99 -4.73 4.74
N ALA A 26 10.75 -4.23 3.77
CA ALA A 26 10.96 -4.89 2.47
C ALA A 26 11.41 -6.36 2.57
N ALA A 27 11.90 -6.79 3.74
CA ALA A 27 12.30 -8.16 4.05
C ALA A 27 11.11 -9.14 4.28
N GLU A 28 9.90 -8.65 4.57
CA GLU A 28 8.72 -9.49 4.83
C GLU A 28 7.92 -9.81 3.56
N ILE A 29 8.21 -9.11 2.46
CA ILE A 29 7.59 -9.36 1.15
C ILE A 29 8.21 -10.62 0.55
N ASP A 30 7.37 -11.61 0.22
CA ASP A 30 7.81 -12.74 -0.59
C ASP A 30 8.04 -12.29 -2.03
N TRP A 31 9.30 -11.96 -2.35
CA TRP A 31 9.69 -11.47 -3.66
C TRP A 31 9.67 -12.56 -4.76
N SER A 32 9.70 -13.84 -4.37
CA SER A 32 9.83 -14.95 -5.33
C SER A 32 8.66 -15.01 -6.32
N GLN A 33 7.46 -14.61 -5.90
CA GLN A 33 6.26 -14.54 -6.73
C GLN A 33 6.29 -13.38 -7.75
N TYR A 34 7.09 -12.35 -7.54
CA TYR A 34 7.20 -11.19 -8.45
C TYR A 34 8.32 -11.35 -9.46
N LEU A 35 9.41 -12.00 -9.07
CA LEU A 35 10.59 -12.22 -9.91
C LEU A 35 10.35 -13.21 -11.06
N GLN A 36 9.22 -13.91 -11.06
CA GLN A 36 8.81 -14.81 -12.15
C GLN A 36 8.34 -14.08 -13.41
N SER A 37 8.08 -12.77 -13.32
CA SER A 37 7.57 -11.96 -14.42
C SER A 37 8.51 -10.79 -14.74
N ALA A 38 9.11 -10.81 -15.92
CA ALA A 38 10.03 -9.74 -16.37
C ALA A 38 9.35 -8.36 -16.38
N SER A 39 8.04 -8.30 -16.68
CA SER A 39 7.29 -7.05 -16.66
C SER A 39 7.10 -6.51 -15.23
N VAL A 40 6.92 -7.39 -14.24
CA VAL A 40 6.85 -6.99 -12.83
C VAL A 40 8.21 -6.50 -12.34
N VAL A 41 9.30 -7.19 -12.70
CA VAL A 41 10.66 -6.73 -12.37
C VAL A 41 10.95 -5.35 -12.96
N ALA A 42 10.58 -5.11 -14.23
CA ALA A 42 10.74 -3.80 -14.86
C ALA A 42 9.88 -2.71 -14.19
N ALA A 43 8.66 -3.05 -13.77
CA ALA A 43 7.79 -2.14 -13.04
C ALA A 43 8.40 -1.76 -11.67
N ILE A 44 8.91 -2.75 -10.91
CA ILE A 44 9.58 -2.51 -9.62
C ILE A 44 10.81 -1.61 -9.82
N ALA A 45 11.66 -1.92 -10.80
CA ALA A 45 12.84 -1.12 -11.11
C ALA A 45 12.46 0.34 -11.44
N SER A 46 11.38 0.53 -12.20
CA SER A 46 10.85 1.85 -12.51
C SER A 46 10.36 2.59 -11.25
N ALA A 47 9.64 1.92 -10.35
CA ALA A 47 9.14 2.53 -9.12
C ALA A 47 10.30 3.00 -8.23
N VAL A 48 11.29 2.14 -8.04
CA VAL A 48 12.49 2.45 -7.26
C VAL A 48 13.22 3.65 -7.87
N SER A 49 13.38 3.67 -9.20
CA SER A 49 14.07 4.76 -9.91
C SER A 49 13.29 6.07 -9.91
N MET A 50 11.95 6.03 -9.81
CA MET A 50 11.13 7.25 -9.73
C MET A 50 11.14 7.85 -8.32
N VAL A 51 11.36 7.01 -7.30
CA VAL A 51 11.45 7.41 -5.89
C VAL A 51 12.91 7.82 -5.51
N ASP A 52 13.71 8.19 -6.52
CA ASP A 52 15.17 8.47 -6.53
C ASP A 52 15.69 9.42 -5.43
N LYS A 53 14.80 10.19 -4.79
CA LYS A 53 15.17 11.18 -3.76
C LYS A 53 15.44 10.57 -2.38
N CYS A 54 15.55 9.25 -2.26
CA CYS A 54 15.88 8.57 -1.01
C CYS A 54 17.37 8.64 -0.65
N SER A 55 17.93 9.86 -0.60
CA SER A 55 19.35 10.09 -0.37
C SER A 55 19.78 9.92 1.10
N LYS A 56 18.82 9.98 2.05
CA LYS A 56 19.10 9.98 3.50
C LYS A 56 18.36 8.92 4.30
N LYS A 57 17.31 8.30 3.74
CA LYS A 57 16.48 7.30 4.41
C LYS A 57 16.29 6.09 3.52
N PRO A 58 16.13 4.89 4.09
CA PRO A 58 15.81 3.70 3.32
C PRO A 58 14.47 3.85 2.61
N LEU A 59 14.38 3.28 1.41
CA LEU A 59 13.11 3.13 0.71
C LEU A 59 12.20 2.20 1.51
N LEU A 60 11.00 2.68 1.83
CA LEU A 60 9.97 1.87 2.47
C LEU A 60 9.16 1.18 1.38
N ILE A 61 8.91 -0.12 1.55
CA ILE A 61 8.13 -0.90 0.59
C ILE A 61 7.04 -1.64 1.36
N GLU A 62 5.78 -1.37 1.02
CA GLU A 62 4.61 -2.00 1.62
C GLU A 62 3.86 -2.84 0.57
N GLU A 63 3.46 -4.06 0.94
CA GLU A 63 2.58 -4.91 0.12
C GLU A 63 1.16 -4.89 0.69
N LEU A 64 0.22 -4.31 -0.05
CA LEU A 64 -1.20 -4.39 0.25
C LEU A 64 -1.84 -5.55 -0.51
N LYS A 65 -2.70 -6.30 0.18
CA LYS A 65 -3.38 -7.51 -0.32
C LYS A 65 -4.90 -7.29 -0.37
N PRO A 66 -5.42 -6.46 -1.30
CA PRO A 66 -6.85 -6.14 -1.33
C PRO A 66 -7.74 -7.35 -1.69
N SER A 67 -7.22 -8.34 -2.42
CA SER A 67 -7.92 -9.60 -2.68
C SER A 67 -6.94 -10.72 -3.06
N ALA A 68 -7.42 -11.95 -3.27
CA ALA A 68 -6.58 -13.09 -3.66
C ALA A 68 -5.75 -12.83 -4.93
N ASP A 69 -6.35 -12.13 -5.91
CA ASP A 69 -5.79 -11.92 -7.25
C ASP A 69 -5.38 -10.47 -7.54
N LYS A 70 -5.29 -9.65 -6.49
CA LYS A 70 -4.78 -8.28 -6.57
C LYS A 70 -3.72 -8.04 -5.51
N ARG A 71 -2.63 -7.38 -5.88
CA ARG A 71 -1.61 -6.85 -4.96
C ARG A 71 -1.33 -5.40 -5.30
N VAL A 72 -0.91 -4.64 -4.31
CA VAL A 72 -0.41 -3.29 -4.51
C VAL A 72 0.93 -3.19 -3.80
N LEU A 73 1.98 -2.81 -4.53
CA LEU A 73 3.28 -2.51 -3.95
C LEU A 73 3.41 -0.99 -3.87
N VAL A 74 3.60 -0.48 -2.66
CA VAL A 74 3.77 0.95 -2.39
C VAL A 74 5.23 1.19 -2.01
N PHE A 75 5.91 2.03 -2.79
CA PHE A 75 7.30 2.42 -2.59
C PHE A 75 7.28 3.86 -2.10
N THR A 76 7.75 4.10 -0.88
CA THR A 76 7.67 5.41 -0.24
C THR A 76 9.03 5.86 0.21
N CYS A 77 9.34 7.12 -0.07
CA CYS A 77 10.51 7.79 0.48
C CYS A 77 10.13 8.99 1.34
N ASP A 78 10.50 8.93 2.63
CA ASP A 78 10.29 10.04 3.55
C ASP A 78 11.47 11.02 3.49
N SER A 79 11.45 11.95 2.52
CA SER A 79 12.39 13.08 2.50
C SER A 79 12.23 13.97 3.73
N THR A 80 13.29 14.65 4.14
CA THR A 80 13.30 15.59 5.27
C THR A 80 12.63 16.94 4.95
N GLU A 81 12.18 17.15 3.72
CA GLU A 81 11.62 18.40 3.21
C GLU A 81 10.28 18.17 2.52
N ASP A 82 9.23 17.81 3.28
CA ASP A 82 7.78 17.81 2.92
C ASP A 82 7.32 17.16 1.58
N GLU A 83 8.23 16.67 0.74
CA GLU A 83 7.99 15.98 -0.52
C GLU A 83 8.14 14.48 -0.26
N GLN A 84 7.01 13.82 0.00
CA GLN A 84 6.94 12.37 0.00
C GLN A 84 6.75 11.91 -1.44
N ALA A 85 7.82 11.40 -2.04
CA ALA A 85 7.72 10.71 -3.32
C ALA A 85 7.25 9.28 -3.07
N SER A 86 6.20 8.87 -3.77
CA SER A 86 5.64 7.53 -3.71
C SER A 86 5.38 6.97 -5.10
N GLY A 87 5.79 5.72 -5.31
CA GLY A 87 5.46 4.91 -6.47
C GLY A 87 4.51 3.79 -6.05
N ILE A 88 3.44 3.59 -6.81
CA ILE A 88 2.43 2.57 -6.52
C ILE A 88 2.30 1.65 -7.74
N ILE A 89 2.50 0.36 -7.52
CA ILE A 89 2.34 -0.67 -8.55
C ILE A 89 1.11 -1.51 -8.20
N HIS A 90 0.11 -1.46 -9.06
CA HIS A 90 -1.01 -2.38 -9.00
C HIS A 90 -0.69 -3.63 -9.81
N LEU A 91 -0.82 -4.77 -9.17
CA LEU A 91 -0.58 -6.08 -9.76
C LEU A 91 -1.88 -6.87 -9.78
N GLN A 92 -2.10 -7.59 -10.86
CA GLN A 92 -3.22 -8.52 -11.01
C GLN A 92 -2.72 -9.89 -11.41
N ARG A 93 -3.43 -10.92 -10.95
CA ARG A 93 -3.25 -12.30 -11.38
C ARG A 93 -4.50 -12.80 -12.08
N PHE A 94 -4.33 -13.58 -13.14
CA PHE A 94 -5.42 -14.24 -13.85
C PHE A 94 -5.33 -15.75 -13.61
N GLY A 95 -6.27 -16.29 -12.82
CA GLY A 95 -6.24 -17.68 -12.39
C GLY A 95 -4.98 -18.00 -11.59
N ASN A 96 -4.29 -19.09 -11.96
CA ASN A 96 -3.05 -19.54 -11.32
C ASN A 96 -1.78 -19.04 -12.05
N GLY A 97 -1.91 -18.02 -12.90
CA GLY A 97 -0.77 -17.44 -13.64
C GLY A 97 0.17 -16.61 -12.75
N PRO A 98 1.25 -16.05 -13.33
CA PRO A 98 2.13 -15.12 -12.61
C PRO A 98 1.42 -13.79 -12.32
N TRP A 99 1.96 -13.03 -11.38
CA TRP A 99 1.57 -11.63 -11.20
C TRP A 99 1.97 -10.81 -12.42
N LEU A 100 1.09 -9.91 -12.84
CA LEU A 100 1.32 -8.99 -13.95
C LEU A 100 1.03 -7.56 -13.51
N PRO A 101 1.75 -6.56 -14.02
CA PRO A 101 1.40 -5.16 -13.82
C PRO A 101 0.05 -4.86 -14.47
N ASP A 102 -0.83 -4.21 -13.70
CA ASP A 102 -2.13 -3.71 -14.17
C ASP A 102 -2.07 -2.18 -14.32
N ARG A 103 -1.61 -1.47 -13.28
CA ARG A 103 -1.51 -0.01 -13.26
C ARG A 103 -0.27 0.46 -12.50
N PHE A 104 0.21 1.63 -12.88
CA PHE A 104 1.30 2.33 -12.21
C PHE A 104 0.86 3.74 -11.88
N ASP A 105 0.98 4.13 -10.62
CA ASP A 105 0.71 5.50 -10.16
C ASP A 105 1.95 6.08 -9.49
N PHE A 106 2.09 7.39 -9.57
CA PHE A 106 3.17 8.13 -8.94
C PHE A 106 2.60 9.41 -8.32
N ALA A 107 3.07 9.74 -7.12
CA ALA A 107 2.82 11.02 -6.47
C ALA A 107 4.13 11.53 -5.90
N GLY A 108 4.48 12.78 -6.21
CA GLY A 108 5.70 13.44 -5.77
C GLY A 108 5.72 14.89 -6.20
#